data_AF-A0A7V6WG43-F1
#
_entry.id   AF-A0A7V6WG43-F1
#
_cell.length_a   1.000
_cell.length_b   1.000
_cell.length_c   1.000
_cell.angle_alpha   90.00
_cell.angle_beta   90.00
_cell.angle_gamma   90.00
#
_symmetry.space_group_name_H-M   'P 1'
#
loop_
_entity.id
_entity.type
_entity.pdbx_description
1 polymer ?
#
loop_
_entity_poly.entity_id
_entity_poly.type
_entity_poly.pdbx_seq_one_letter_code
_entity_poly.pdbx_strand_id
1 'polypeptide(L)'
;ALPGSKELGVNAAKALEGRQAVLLSNHGLLGAGRDLEEALKVCQVVEKAAQVTIMARLLGGVVELSSEDINYMRHFYLHHYGQK
;
A
#
# COMPACT_ATOMS: atom_id res chain seq x y z
N ALA A 1 -0.73 19.95 3.20
CA ALA A 1 -1.09 19.87 4.63
C ALA A 1 0.11 19.52 5.51
N LEU A 2 0.23 20.15 6.68
CA LEU A 2 1.28 19.85 7.68
C LEU A 2 0.93 18.64 8.56
N PRO A 3 1.92 17.94 9.17
CA PRO A 3 1.67 16.90 10.16
C PRO A 3 0.75 17.40 11.30
N GLY A 4 -0.20 16.56 11.72
CA GLY A 4 -1.15 16.87 12.79
C GLY A 4 -2.31 17.79 12.40
N SER A 5 -2.34 18.34 11.18
CA SER A 5 -3.46 19.17 10.72
C SER A 5 -4.70 18.34 10.33
N LYS A 6 -5.89 18.91 10.55
CA LYS A 6 -7.17 18.31 10.08
C LYS A 6 -7.17 18.10 8.57
N GLU A 7 -6.58 19.04 7.83
CA GLU A 7 -6.44 18.96 6.38
C GLU A 7 -5.66 17.70 5.95
N LEU A 8 -4.57 17.37 6.65
CA LEU A 8 -3.80 16.15 6.37
C LEU A 8 -4.66 14.90 6.60
N GLY A 9 -5.43 14.87 7.70
CA GLY A 9 -6.34 13.76 7.99
C GLY A 9 -7.40 13.57 6.90
N VAL A 10 -8.00 14.66 6.41
CA VAL A 10 -8.99 14.60 5.31
C VAL A 10 -8.35 14.10 4.02
N ASN A 11 -7.17 14.61 3.67
CA ASN A 11 -6.46 14.19 2.45
C ASN A 11 -6.05 12.70 2.52
N ALA A 12 -5.54 12.25 3.67
CA ALA A 12 -5.17 10.86 3.89
C ALA A 12 -6.38 9.93 3.80
N ALA A 13 -7.49 10.27 4.47
CA ALA A 13 -8.72 9.47 4.45
C ALA A 13 -9.29 9.35 3.03
N LYS A 14 -9.31 10.44 2.26
CA LYS A 14 -9.77 10.43 0.87
C LYS A 14 -8.91 9.53 -0.01
N ALA A 15 -7.59 9.62 0.10
CA ALA A 15 -6.68 8.81 -0.69
C ALA A 15 -6.65 7.31 -0.28
N LEU A 16 -7.09 7.00 0.95
CA LEU A 16 -7.21 5.64 1.47
C LEU A 16 -8.49 4.93 0.99
N GLU A 17 -9.44 5.63 0.37
CA GLU A 17 -10.73 5.05 -0.03
C GLU A 17 -10.56 3.83 -0.95
N GLY A 18 -11.12 2.69 -0.54
CA GLY A 18 -10.99 1.42 -1.25
C GLY A 18 -9.57 0.83 -1.29
N ARG A 19 -8.67 1.30 -0.42
CA ARG A 19 -7.28 0.85 -0.27
C ARG A 19 -6.94 0.65 1.21
N GLN A 20 -5.80 0.01 1.47
CA GLN A 20 -5.32 -0.24 2.85
C GLN A 20 -4.09 0.59 3.21
N ALA A 21 -3.55 1.36 2.28
CA ALA A 21 -2.36 2.19 2.51
C ALA A 21 -2.39 3.48 1.68
N VAL A 22 -1.76 4.52 2.22
CA VAL A 22 -1.56 5.81 1.55
C VAL A 22 -0.16 6.35 1.82
N LEU A 23 0.50 6.84 0.77
CA LEU A 23 1.74 7.61 0.90
C LEU A 23 1.41 9.07 1.18
N LEU A 24 1.97 9.59 2.28
CA LEU A 24 1.90 11.00 2.65
C LEU A 24 3.14 11.69 2.08
N SER A 25 2.94 12.51 1.04
CA SER A 25 4.03 13.20 0.34
C SER A 25 4.94 13.94 1.30
N ASN A 26 6.25 13.67 1.23
CA ASN A 26 7.29 14.25 2.09
C ASN A 26 7.12 13.96 3.59
N HIS A 27 6.48 12.84 3.95
CA HIS A 27 6.24 12.48 5.35
C HIS A 27 6.47 10.99 5.60
N GLY A 28 5.68 10.11 4.98
CA GLY A 28 5.77 8.67 5.25
C GLY A 28 4.58 7.89 4.71
N LEU A 29 4.28 6.77 5.37
CA LEU A 29 3.22 5.83 5.01
C LEU A 29 2.20 5.72 6.14
N LEU A 30 0.92 5.67 5.78
CA LEU A 30 -0.15 5.23 6.68
C LEU A 30 -0.74 3.94 6.13
N GLY A 31 -0.72 2.88 6.95
CA GLY A 31 -1.37 1.60 6.68
C GLY A 31 -2.55 1.34 7.61
N ALA A 32 -3.56 0.66 7.12
CA ALA A 32 -4.79 0.32 7.84
C ALA A 32 -5.13 -1.16 7.65
N GLY A 33 -5.66 -1.77 8.71
CA GLY A 33 -6.11 -3.16 8.76
C GLY A 33 -7.20 -3.34 9.81
N ARG A 34 -7.81 -4.54 9.84
CA ARG A 34 -8.84 -4.91 10.82
C ARG A 34 -8.28 -5.04 12.24
N ASP A 35 -6.98 -5.31 12.34
CA ASP A 35 -6.21 -5.36 13.56
C ASP A 35 -4.80 -4.80 13.33
N LEU A 36 -4.02 -4.70 14.41
CA LEU A 36 -2.66 -4.15 14.35
C LEU A 36 -1.69 -5.05 13.58
N GLU A 37 -1.89 -6.37 13.57
CA GLU A 37 -1.02 -7.30 12.84
C GLU A 37 -1.20 -7.10 11.33
N GLU A 38 -2.45 -7.01 10.87
CA GLU A 38 -2.79 -6.73 9.48
C GLU A 38 -2.30 -5.33 9.07
N ALA A 39 -2.52 -4.30 9.90
CA ALA A 39 -2.04 -2.95 9.61
C ALA A 39 -0.50 -2.91 9.45
N LEU A 40 0.23 -3.59 10.34
CA LEU A 40 1.68 -3.69 10.24
C LEU A 40 2.12 -4.46 8.98
N LYS A 41 1.44 -5.56 8.66
CA LYS A 41 1.71 -6.36 7.45
C LYS A 41 1.51 -5.53 6.18
N VAL A 42 0.44 -4.74 6.12
CA VAL A 42 0.21 -3.79 5.02
C VAL A 42 1.37 -2.81 4.89
N CYS A 43 1.83 -2.22 6.00
CA CYS A 43 2.99 -1.32 5.98
C CYS A 43 4.25 -1.99 5.44
N GLN A 44 4.55 -3.22 5.88
CA GLN A 44 5.72 -3.98 5.43
C GLN A 44 5.67 -4.32 3.94
N VAL A 45 4.50 -4.73 3.43
CA VAL A 45 4.31 -5.04 2.00
C VAL A 45 4.53 -3.78 1.15
N VAL A 46 3.97 -2.64 1.56
CA VAL A 46 4.15 -1.38 0.83
C VAL A 46 5.59 -0.91 0.86
N GLU A 47 6.27 -0.99 2.01
CA GLU A 47 7.70 -0.67 2.12
C GLU A 47 8.56 -1.53 1.20
N LYS A 48 8.29 -2.86 1.19
CA LYS A 48 9.03 -3.77 0.31
C LYS A 48 8.79 -3.46 -1.16
N ALA A 49 7.55 -3.19 -1.54
CA ALA A 49 7.19 -2.80 -2.90
C ALA A 49 7.89 -1.49 -3.29
N ALA A 50 7.86 -0.46 -2.42
CA ALA A 50 8.53 0.81 -2.66
C ALA A 50 10.05 0.64 -2.87
N GLN A 51 10.72 -0.18 -2.05
CA GLN A 51 12.13 -0.51 -2.22
C GLN A 51 12.41 -1.13 -3.60
N VAL A 52 11.63 -2.14 -4.00
CA VAL A 52 11.77 -2.81 -5.29
C VAL A 52 11.53 -1.82 -6.44
N THR A 53 10.49 -1.00 -6.35
CA THR A 53 10.18 0.03 -7.35
C THR A 53 11.32 1.03 -7.51
N ILE A 54 11.89 1.54 -6.41
CA ILE A 54 13.04 2.46 -6.44
C ILE A 54 14.25 1.79 -7.09
N MET A 55 14.59 0.57 -6.69
CA MET A 55 15.72 -0.17 -7.26
C MET A 55 15.52 -0.45 -8.76
N ALA A 56 14.34 -0.89 -9.17
CA ALA A 56 14.03 -1.13 -10.58
C ALA A 56 14.08 0.15 -11.42
N ARG A 57 13.58 1.29 -10.90
CA ARG A 57 13.71 2.60 -11.54
C ARG A 57 15.18 2.96 -11.81
N LEU A 58 16.10 2.64 -10.90
CA LEU A 58 17.53 2.89 -11.07
C LEU A 58 18.19 1.97 -12.10
N LEU A 59 17.63 0.78 -12.34
CA LEU A 59 18.22 -0.28 -13.19
C LEU A 59 17.68 -0.31 -14.63
N GLY A 60 16.84 0.67 -15.03
CA GLY A 60 16.30 0.75 -16.39
C GLY A 60 14.78 0.84 -16.48
N GLY A 61 14.08 0.83 -15.35
CA GLY A 61 12.64 1.04 -15.28
C GLY A 61 11.88 -0.09 -14.59
N VAL A 62 10.64 0.18 -14.23
CA VAL A 62 9.73 -0.79 -13.60
C VAL A 62 8.93 -1.45 -14.70
N VAL A 63 8.84 -2.79 -14.65
CA VAL A 63 7.87 -3.55 -15.45
C VAL A 63 6.67 -3.83 -14.55
N GLU A 64 5.54 -3.21 -14.87
CA GLU A 64 4.32 -3.34 -14.07
C GLU A 64 3.60 -4.66 -14.36
N LEU A 65 2.95 -5.22 -13.34
CA LEU A 65 2.05 -6.36 -13.52
C LEU A 65 0.79 -5.91 -14.26
N SER A 66 0.20 -6.82 -15.03
CA SER A 66 -1.07 -6.56 -15.67
C SER A 66 -2.18 -6.36 -14.62
N SER A 67 -3.21 -5.58 -14.96
CA SER A 67 -4.38 -5.45 -14.07
C SER A 67 -5.08 -6.78 -13.83
N GLU A 68 -5.02 -7.71 -14.79
CA GLU A 68 -5.56 -9.05 -14.66
C GLU A 68 -4.83 -9.85 -13.57
N ASP A 69 -3.49 -9.87 -13.61
CA ASP A 69 -2.67 -10.53 -12.59
C ASP A 69 -2.87 -9.91 -11.20
N ILE A 70 -2.93 -8.58 -11.11
CA ILE A 70 -3.17 -7.87 -9.84
C ILE A 70 -4.52 -8.28 -9.25
N ASN A 71 -5.57 -8.31 -10.07
CA ASN A 71 -6.91 -8.69 -9.62
C ASN A 71 -6.96 -10.18 -9.23
N TYR A 72 -6.33 -11.06 -10.00
CA TYR A 72 -6.22 -12.48 -9.69
C TYR A 72 -5.50 -12.71 -8.36
N MET A 73 -4.33 -12.10 -8.16
CA MET A 73 -3.57 -12.22 -6.92
C MET A 73 -4.33 -11.68 -5.71
N ARG A 74 -5.04 -10.55 -5.87
CA ARG A 74 -5.89 -10.01 -4.79
C ARG A 74 -7.04 -10.95 -4.44
N HIS A 75 -7.74 -11.49 -5.44
CA HIS A 75 -8.82 -12.44 -5.23
C HIS A 75 -8.31 -13.72 -4.55
N PHE A 76 -7.17 -14.25 -5.01
CA PHE A 76 -6.53 -15.41 -4.38
C PHE A 76 -6.17 -15.14 -2.91
N TYR A 77 -5.57 -13.97 -2.61
CA TYR A 77 -5.23 -13.59 -1.24
C TYR A 77 -6.47 -13.53 -0.32
N LEU A 78 -7.58 -12.97 -0.80
CA LEU A 78 -8.79 -12.79 0.01
C LEU A 78 -9.58 -14.09 0.22
N HIS A 79 -9.56 -15.01 -0.75
CA HIS A 79 -10.48 -16.14 -0.78
C HIS A 79 -9.82 -17.52 -0.65
N HIS A 80 -8.50 -17.63 -0.82
CA HIS A 80 -7.81 -18.93 -0.87
C HIS A 80 -6.53 -18.97 -0.02
N TYR A 81 -5.84 -17.83 0.15
CA TYR A 81 -4.57 -17.79 0.88
C TYR A 81 -4.77 -17.83 2.41
N GLY A 82 -3.97 -18.62 3.12
CA GLY A 82 -3.99 -18.69 4.59
C GLY A 82 -5.22 -19.37 5.20
N GLN A 83 -6.05 -20.03 4.38
CA GLN A 83 -7.05 -20.97 4.88
C GLN A 83 -6.34 -22.20 5.44
N LYS A 84 -6.67 -22.57 6.68
CA LYS A 84 -6.23 -23.82 7.31
C LYS A 84 -6.95 -25.01 6.71
#